data_AF-A0A1M3P2E4-F1
#
_entry.id   AF-A0A1M3P2E4-F1
#
_cell.length_a   1.000
_cell.length_b   1.000
_cell.length_c   1.000
_cell.angle_alpha   90.00
_cell.angle_beta   90.00
_cell.angle_gamma   90.00
#
_symmetry.space_group_name_H-M   'P 1'
#
loop_
_entity.id
_entity.type
_entity.pdbx_description
1 polymer ?
#
loop_
_entity_poly.entity_id
_entity_poly.type
_entity_poly.pdbx_seq_one_letter_code
_entity_poly.pdbx_strand_id
1 'polypeptide(L)'
;MPSNSCHPNAPHEKLKAPDWYVSALMMDRALDAILRRVKKLDRAHDIPYLAGYSQDGKTIYIDRHLPKSFTFRGRTVEVDRFLILHEEVEKTLIDQLGLHYLHAHQIATRAEEAAVNAQRVTWKAYDRFMQKYVKSIGDERLQKVPADLDLKPYRDYHDYDLLQRMEQHIQRTPGLGAKLAGELKSYAAAFREQHELEHRHATHDAAARKRAAKAPAAKKKPAAKKTARASVAKAARRTAR
;
A
#
# COMPACT_ATOMS: atom_id res chain seq x y z
N MET A 1 7.17 41.30 18.52
CA MET A 1 6.39 40.34 17.72
C MET A 1 6.57 38.96 18.36
N PRO A 2 5.54 38.26 18.85
CA PRO A 2 5.77 36.96 19.48
C PRO A 2 6.16 35.95 18.40
N SER A 3 7.42 35.49 18.46
CA SER A 3 8.12 34.67 17.48
C SER A 3 7.72 33.19 17.47
N ASN A 4 6.59 32.83 18.09
CA ASN A 4 6.26 31.43 18.40
C ASN A 4 5.02 30.89 17.70
N SER A 5 4.36 31.69 16.84
CA SER A 5 3.24 31.24 16.01
C SER A 5 3.70 30.98 14.57
N CYS A 6 3.74 29.71 14.17
CA CYS A 6 4.17 29.29 12.83
C CYS A 6 3.26 29.80 11.69
N HIS A 7 2.01 30.17 12.00
CA HIS A 7 1.07 30.72 11.02
C HIS A 7 0.23 31.86 11.62
N PRO A 8 0.01 32.96 10.88
CA PRO A 8 -0.81 34.09 11.33
C PRO A 8 -2.30 33.74 11.45
N ASN A 9 -2.80 32.78 10.65
CA ASN A 9 -4.22 32.43 10.57
C ASN A 9 -4.61 31.15 11.35
N ALA A 10 -3.62 30.47 11.95
CA ALA A 10 -3.83 29.28 12.78
C ALA A 10 -2.80 29.26 13.92
N PRO A 11 -2.97 30.15 14.93
CA PRO A 11 -1.97 30.34 15.97
C PRO A 11 -1.82 29.04 16.76
N HIS A 12 -0.65 28.45 16.65
CA HIS A 12 -0.23 27.38 17.52
C HIS A 12 1.19 27.65 17.99
N GLU A 13 1.43 27.42 19.28
CA GLU A 13 2.76 27.51 19.84
C GLU A 13 3.62 26.39 19.25
N LYS A 14 4.74 26.76 18.62
CA LYS A 14 5.72 25.80 18.11
C LYS A 14 6.23 24.96 19.29
N LEU A 15 5.91 23.67 19.30
CA LEU A 15 6.48 22.74 20.27
C LEU A 15 8.00 22.73 20.08
N LYS A 16 8.77 22.64 21.18
CA LYS A 16 10.25 22.65 21.19
C LYS A 16 10.89 21.38 20.58
N ALA A 17 10.25 20.79 19.58
CA ALA A 17 10.76 19.65 18.83
C ALA A 17 11.50 20.15 17.57
N PRO A 18 12.45 19.36 17.02
CA PRO A 18 13.09 19.67 15.74
C PRO A 18 12.06 19.86 14.63
N ASP A 19 12.38 20.66 13.62
CA ASP A 19 11.46 21.00 12.51
C ASP A 19 10.92 19.79 11.72
N TRP A 20 11.57 18.63 11.84
CA TRP A 20 11.19 17.36 11.20
C TRP A 20 10.31 16.47 12.09
N TYR A 21 10.00 16.88 13.32
CA TYR A 21 9.23 16.08 14.27
C TYR A 21 7.75 16.46 14.24
N VAL A 22 6.90 15.56 13.76
CA VAL A 22 5.44 15.72 13.82
C VAL A 22 4.97 15.40 15.23
N SER A 23 4.49 16.40 15.96
CA SER A 23 3.89 16.17 17.27
C SER A 23 2.51 15.53 17.17
N ALA A 24 2.11 14.81 18.22
CA ALA A 24 0.76 14.24 18.31
C ALA A 24 -0.34 15.30 18.13
N LEU A 25 -0.15 16.50 18.72
CA LEU A 25 -1.10 17.61 18.59
C LEU A 25 -1.23 18.12 17.14
N MET A 26 -0.12 18.18 16.40
CA MET A 26 -0.15 18.56 14.99
C MET A 26 -0.87 17.52 14.15
N MET A 27 -0.65 16.23 14.44
CA MET A 27 -1.33 15.15 13.74
C MET A 27 -2.82 15.12 14.04
N ASP A 28 -3.24 15.29 15.29
CA ASP A 28 -4.66 15.37 15.65
C ASP A 28 -5.35 16.55 14.95
N ARG A 29 -4.69 17.72 14.86
CA ARG A 29 -5.24 18.88 14.12
C ARG A 29 -5.35 18.66 12.62
N ALA A 30 -4.35 18.03 12.02
CA ALA A 30 -4.38 17.69 10.60
C ALA A 30 -5.50 16.68 10.31
N LEU A 31 -5.66 15.68 11.19
CA LEU A 31 -6.74 14.71 11.12
C LEU A 31 -8.12 15.38 11.22
N ASP A 32 -8.32 16.29 12.18
CA ASP A 32 -9.56 17.06 12.31
C ASP A 32 -9.87 17.89 11.06
N ALA A 33 -8.85 18.49 10.45
CA ALA A 33 -9.01 19.27 9.22
C ALA A 33 -9.42 18.38 8.03
N ILE A 34 -8.84 17.17 7.93
CA ILE A 34 -9.18 16.19 6.91
C ILE A 34 -10.61 15.67 7.12
N LEU A 35 -10.98 15.32 8.34
CA LEU A 35 -12.34 14.86 8.68
C LEU A 35 -13.41 15.90 8.32
N ARG A 36 -13.10 17.20 8.46
CA ARG A 36 -14.01 18.30 8.05
C ARG A 36 -14.12 18.46 6.54
N ARG A 37 -13.09 18.07 5.78
CA ARG A 37 -13.07 18.15 4.32
C ARG A 37 -13.85 17.01 3.67
N VAL A 38 -13.86 15.84 4.32
CA VAL A 38 -14.55 14.64 3.82
C VAL A 38 -16.05 14.93 3.72
N LYS A 39 -16.58 14.90 2.50
CA LYS A 39 -17.95 15.29 2.21
C LYS A 39 -18.95 14.17 2.54
N LYS A 40 -18.56 12.93 2.29
CA LYS A 40 -19.43 11.76 2.47
C LYS A 40 -18.60 10.58 2.96
N LEU A 41 -19.08 9.96 4.03
CA LEU A 41 -18.58 8.69 4.56
C LEU A 41 -19.67 7.64 4.38
N ASP A 42 -19.35 6.52 3.76
CA ASP A 42 -20.27 5.41 3.53
C ASP A 42 -19.73 4.13 4.19
N ARG A 43 -20.57 3.50 5.02
CA ARG A 43 -20.29 2.25 5.73
C ARG A 43 -21.31 1.15 5.42
N ALA A 44 -22.06 1.29 4.34
CA ALA A 44 -23.17 0.42 3.99
C ALA A 44 -22.82 -0.59 2.90
N HIS A 45 -21.57 -0.62 2.45
CA HIS A 45 -21.08 -1.39 1.31
C HIS A 45 -19.96 -2.34 1.73
N ASP A 46 -19.78 -3.39 0.94
CA ASP A 46 -18.66 -4.32 1.05
C ASP A 46 -17.48 -3.72 0.27
N ILE A 47 -16.37 -3.51 0.97
CA ILE A 47 -15.17 -2.88 0.42
C ILE A 47 -13.99 -3.84 0.60
N PRO A 48 -13.47 -4.41 -0.49
CA PRO A 48 -12.29 -5.23 -0.39
C PRO A 48 -11.13 -4.42 0.17
N TYR A 49 -10.34 -5.04 1.05
CA TYR A 49 -9.24 -4.41 1.81
C TYR A 49 -9.67 -3.32 2.82
N LEU A 50 -10.91 -3.38 3.33
CA LEU A 50 -11.46 -2.58 4.43
C LEU A 50 -11.88 -1.15 4.09
N ALA A 51 -11.20 -0.46 3.18
CA ALA A 51 -11.51 0.91 2.82
C ALA A 51 -11.12 1.24 1.38
N GLY A 52 -11.69 2.33 0.88
CA GLY A 52 -11.37 2.89 -0.43
C GLY A 52 -12.09 4.22 -0.66
N TYR A 53 -11.88 4.84 -1.81
CA TYR A 53 -12.52 6.10 -2.20
C TYR A 53 -13.27 5.99 -3.53
N SER A 54 -14.23 6.89 -3.74
CA SER A 54 -14.86 7.07 -5.04
C SER A 54 -13.86 7.60 -6.07
N GLN A 55 -14.14 7.39 -7.36
CA GLN A 55 -13.29 7.87 -8.47
C GLN A 55 -13.00 9.39 -8.40
N ASP A 56 -13.97 10.18 -7.90
CA ASP A 56 -13.85 11.62 -7.72
C ASP A 56 -13.27 12.05 -6.36
N GLY A 57 -12.93 11.09 -5.50
CA GLY A 57 -12.35 11.31 -4.16
C GLY A 57 -13.29 11.99 -3.16
N LYS A 58 -14.58 12.15 -3.46
CA LYS A 58 -15.52 12.85 -2.57
C LYS A 58 -16.19 11.96 -1.54
N THR A 59 -16.28 10.67 -1.82
CA THR A 59 -16.86 9.67 -0.93
C THR A 59 -15.77 8.72 -0.45
N ILE A 60 -15.62 8.61 0.86
CA ILE A 60 -14.79 7.58 1.48
C ILE A 60 -15.69 6.41 1.86
N TYR A 61 -15.29 5.22 1.44
CA TYR A 61 -15.97 3.97 1.73
C TYR A 61 -15.18 3.21 2.79
N ILE A 62 -15.86 2.76 3.84
CA ILE A 62 -15.32 1.81 4.81
C ILE A 62 -16.23 0.60 4.82
N ASP A 63 -15.65 -0.58 4.87
CA ASP A 63 -16.39 -1.84 4.85
C ASP A 63 -17.41 -1.91 6.00
N ARG A 64 -18.63 -2.37 5.68
CA ARG A 64 -19.75 -2.45 6.63
C ARG A 64 -19.53 -3.43 7.78
N HIS A 65 -18.68 -4.45 7.58
CA HIS A 65 -18.37 -5.49 8.56
C HIS A 65 -17.22 -5.09 9.49
N LEU A 66 -16.46 -4.05 9.15
CA LEU A 66 -15.45 -3.50 10.05
C LEU A 66 -16.13 -2.82 11.26
N PRO A 67 -15.70 -3.07 12.50
CA PRO A 67 -16.15 -2.31 13.66
C PRO A 67 -15.66 -0.87 13.59
N LYS A 68 -16.49 0.07 14.05
CA LYS A 68 -16.12 1.51 14.11
C LYS A 68 -15.01 1.81 15.11
N SER A 69 -14.86 0.97 16.12
CA SER A 69 -13.90 1.17 17.19
C SER A 69 -13.41 -0.14 17.78
N PHE A 70 -12.28 -0.05 18.49
CA PHE A 70 -11.73 -1.16 19.25
C PHE A 70 -11.23 -0.68 20.61
N THR A 71 -11.16 -1.60 21.56
CA THR A 71 -10.69 -1.31 22.91
C THR A 71 -9.20 -1.57 23.03
N PHE A 72 -8.44 -0.55 23.44
CA PHE A 72 -7.01 -0.67 23.72
C PHE A 72 -6.68 -0.03 25.08
N ARG A 73 -6.14 -0.82 26.01
CA ARG A 73 -5.78 -0.39 27.38
C ARG A 73 -6.95 0.31 28.10
N GLY A 74 -8.16 -0.25 28.00
CA GLY A 74 -9.36 0.30 28.64
C GLY A 74 -9.94 1.55 27.96
N ARG A 75 -9.39 1.99 26.82
CA ARG A 75 -9.92 3.12 26.04
C ARG A 75 -10.55 2.62 24.74
N THR A 76 -11.67 3.21 24.35
CA THR A 76 -12.28 3.01 23.03
C THR A 76 -11.60 3.92 22.02
N VAL A 77 -11.11 3.34 20.93
CA VAL A 77 -10.42 4.05 19.85
C VAL A 77 -11.20 3.87 18.56
N GLU A 78 -11.80 4.96 18.06
CA GLU A 78 -12.41 4.99 16.71
C GLU A 78 -11.37 4.75 15.61
N VAL A 79 -11.68 3.81 14.72
CA VAL A 79 -10.83 3.34 13.61
C VAL A 79 -11.03 4.21 12.38
N ASP A 80 -12.27 4.65 12.14
CA ASP A 80 -12.71 5.36 10.94
C ASP A 80 -11.80 6.54 10.60
N ARG A 81 -11.36 7.28 11.62
CA ARG A 81 -10.49 8.45 11.44
C ARG A 81 -9.16 8.10 10.76
N PHE A 82 -8.58 6.95 11.08
CA PHE A 82 -7.29 6.53 10.53
C PHE A 82 -7.43 6.11 9.07
N LEU A 83 -8.49 5.37 8.76
CA LEU A 83 -8.82 4.99 7.39
C LEU A 83 -9.12 6.22 6.54
N ILE A 84 -9.93 7.15 7.04
CA ILE A 84 -10.23 8.40 6.31
C ILE A 84 -8.94 9.18 6.00
N LEU A 85 -8.01 9.25 6.95
CA LEU A 85 -6.70 9.87 6.72
C LEU A 85 -5.91 9.15 5.63
N HIS A 86 -5.85 7.81 5.69
CA HIS A 86 -5.16 6.99 4.70
C HIS A 86 -5.71 7.25 3.29
N GLU A 87 -7.02 7.11 3.11
CA GLU A 87 -7.67 7.28 1.82
C GLU A 87 -7.49 8.71 1.26
N GLU A 88 -7.66 9.74 2.09
CA GLU A 88 -7.55 11.13 1.64
C GLU A 88 -6.11 11.49 1.25
N VAL A 89 -5.11 11.05 2.01
CA VAL A 89 -3.70 11.30 1.70
C VAL A 89 -3.34 10.58 0.41
N GLU A 90 -3.72 9.32 0.26
CA GLU A 90 -3.44 8.53 -0.93
C GLU A 90 -4.04 9.19 -2.18
N LYS A 91 -5.35 9.49 -2.13
CA LYS A 91 -6.06 10.11 -3.25
C LYS A 91 -5.51 11.49 -3.60
N THR A 92 -5.18 12.30 -2.59
CA THR A 92 -4.60 13.63 -2.83
C THR A 92 -3.24 13.55 -3.50
N LEU A 93 -2.37 12.61 -3.11
CA LEU A 93 -1.06 12.43 -3.73
C LEU A 93 -1.19 11.96 -5.20
N ILE A 94 -2.17 11.12 -5.50
CA ILE A 94 -2.44 10.67 -6.86
C ILE A 94 -3.01 11.82 -7.70
N ASP A 95 -4.07 12.47 -7.23
CA ASP A 95 -4.81 13.45 -8.04
C ASP A 95 -4.07 14.78 -8.20
N GLN A 96 -3.40 15.27 -7.15
CA GLN A 96 -2.76 16.59 -7.16
C GLN A 96 -1.31 16.54 -7.62
N LEU A 97 -0.61 15.43 -7.35
CA LEU A 97 0.82 15.31 -7.63
C LEU A 97 1.14 14.23 -8.69
N GLY A 98 0.14 13.48 -9.15
CA GLY A 98 0.33 12.45 -10.17
C GLY A 98 1.17 11.26 -9.69
N LEU A 99 1.26 11.02 -8.37
CA LEU A 99 2.07 9.93 -7.85
C LEU A 99 1.53 8.58 -8.30
N HIS A 100 2.44 7.63 -8.52
CA HIS A 100 2.07 6.24 -8.68
C HIS A 100 1.38 5.73 -7.41
N TYR A 101 0.30 4.97 -7.57
CA TYR A 101 -0.52 4.46 -6.47
C TYR A 101 0.31 3.80 -5.39
N LEU A 102 1.23 2.89 -5.76
CA LEU A 102 2.06 2.18 -4.78
C LEU A 102 2.90 3.11 -3.89
N HIS A 103 3.37 4.23 -4.44
CA HIS A 103 4.10 5.24 -3.65
C HIS A 103 3.16 6.06 -2.78
N ALA A 104 2.01 6.48 -3.32
CA ALA A 104 0.99 7.19 -2.57
C ALA A 104 0.51 6.35 -1.36
N HIS A 105 0.25 5.06 -1.60
CA HIS A 105 -0.15 4.09 -0.59
C HIS A 105 0.87 3.98 0.54
N GLN A 106 2.16 3.85 0.22
CA GLN A 106 3.22 3.77 1.22
C GLN A 106 3.37 5.05 2.07
N ILE A 107 3.03 6.21 1.52
CA ILE A 107 3.04 7.48 2.25
C ILE A 107 1.79 7.55 3.14
N ALA A 108 0.63 7.18 2.61
CA ALA A 108 -0.62 7.11 3.35
C ALA A 108 -0.54 6.17 4.56
N THR A 109 0.03 4.97 4.41
CA THR A 109 0.24 4.03 5.54
C THR A 109 1.14 4.63 6.62
N ARG A 110 2.18 5.39 6.24
CA ARG A 110 3.04 6.07 7.21
C ARG A 110 2.32 7.21 7.93
N ALA A 111 1.46 7.94 7.23
CA ALA A 111 0.61 8.97 7.82
C ALA A 111 -0.40 8.35 8.80
N GLU A 112 -0.99 7.21 8.43
CA GLU A 112 -1.88 6.43 9.28
C GLU A 112 -1.16 5.95 10.55
N GLU A 113 0.02 5.34 10.41
CA GLU A 113 0.83 4.91 11.54
C GLU A 113 1.15 6.07 12.50
N ALA A 114 1.53 7.24 11.95
CA ALA A 114 1.78 8.43 12.74
C ALA A 114 0.53 8.88 13.52
N ALA A 115 -0.66 8.83 12.92
CA ALA A 115 -1.92 9.17 13.57
C ALA A 115 -2.33 8.16 14.66
N VAL A 116 -2.14 6.86 14.41
CA VAL A 116 -2.37 5.81 15.42
C VAL A 116 -1.45 6.01 16.63
N ASN A 117 -0.17 6.27 16.38
CA ASN A 117 0.80 6.54 17.42
C ASN A 117 0.49 7.84 18.20
N ALA A 118 -0.02 8.88 17.53
CA ALA A 118 -0.46 10.12 18.17
C ALA A 118 -1.57 9.88 19.21
N GLN A 119 -2.45 8.90 18.97
CA GLN A 119 -3.52 8.47 19.90
C GLN A 119 -3.01 7.57 21.05
N ARG A 120 -1.68 7.40 21.15
CA ARG A 120 -0.98 6.51 22.10
C ARG A 120 -1.41 5.05 21.95
N VAL A 121 -1.71 4.64 20.73
CA VAL A 121 -1.93 3.25 20.33
C VAL A 121 -0.68 2.78 19.60
N THR A 122 -0.26 1.54 19.80
CA THR A 122 0.88 1.00 19.05
C THR A 122 0.41 0.51 17.68
N TRP A 123 1.19 0.78 16.63
CA TRP A 123 0.91 0.28 15.28
C TRP A 123 0.63 -1.23 15.26
N LYS A 124 1.44 -2.02 15.96
CA LYS A 124 1.27 -3.48 16.07
C LYS A 124 -0.08 -3.92 16.66
N ALA A 125 -0.66 -3.14 17.58
CA ALA A 125 -1.97 -3.46 18.15
C ALA A 125 -3.09 -3.14 17.16
N TYR A 126 -2.97 -2.01 16.48
CA TYR A 126 -3.88 -1.57 15.44
C TYR A 126 -3.85 -2.50 14.22
N ASP A 127 -2.67 -2.77 13.64
CA ASP A 127 -2.51 -3.69 12.51
C ASP A 127 -3.05 -5.08 12.84
N ARG A 128 -2.76 -5.64 14.03
CA ARG A 128 -3.35 -6.91 14.46
C ARG A 128 -4.89 -6.88 14.50
N PHE A 129 -5.48 -5.76 14.90
CA PHE A 129 -6.93 -5.59 14.86
C PHE A 129 -7.43 -5.58 13.41
N MET A 130 -6.82 -4.76 12.54
CA MET A 130 -7.20 -4.64 11.13
C MET A 130 -7.07 -5.97 10.37
N GLN A 131 -5.96 -6.69 10.54
CA GLN A 131 -5.68 -7.97 9.88
C GLN A 131 -6.72 -9.06 10.17
N LYS A 132 -7.46 -8.98 11.29
CA LYS A 132 -8.58 -9.91 11.56
C LYS A 132 -9.70 -9.73 10.55
N TYR A 133 -9.95 -8.50 10.15
CA TYR A 133 -11.02 -8.12 9.24
C TYR A 133 -10.58 -8.18 7.79
N VAL A 134 -9.31 -7.87 7.46
CA VAL A 134 -8.79 -7.98 6.08
C VAL A 134 -9.04 -9.39 5.52
N LYS A 135 -8.74 -10.42 6.33
CA LYS A 135 -8.91 -11.81 5.91
C LYS A 135 -10.38 -12.20 5.82
N SER A 136 -11.18 -11.90 6.85
CA SER A 136 -12.59 -12.29 6.85
C SER A 136 -13.37 -11.62 5.71
N ILE A 137 -13.13 -10.33 5.46
CA ILE A 137 -13.79 -9.57 4.38
C ILE A 137 -13.26 -10.00 3.01
N GLY A 138 -11.97 -10.34 2.90
CA GLY A 138 -11.40 -10.91 1.67
C GLY A 138 -11.97 -12.28 1.32
N ASP A 139 -12.31 -13.09 2.32
CA ASP A 139 -12.92 -14.42 2.17
C ASP A 139 -14.45 -14.36 2.02
N GLU A 140 -15.10 -13.29 2.49
CA GLU A 140 -16.53 -13.07 2.32
C GLU A 140 -16.89 -12.85 0.83
N ARG A 141 -18.03 -13.43 0.41
CA ARG A 141 -18.56 -13.19 -0.93
C ARG A 141 -19.05 -11.75 -0.96
N LEU A 142 -18.34 -10.85 -1.66
CA LEU A 142 -18.78 -9.50 -1.97
C LEU A 142 -20.25 -9.52 -2.43
N GLN A 143 -21.15 -8.81 -1.76
CA GLN A 143 -22.56 -8.75 -2.15
C GLN A 143 -22.93 -7.37 -2.65
N LYS A 144 -22.33 -6.33 -2.07
CA LYS A 144 -22.75 -4.95 -2.24
C LYS A 144 -21.57 -4.01 -2.42
N VAL A 145 -20.98 -4.02 -3.62
CA VAL A 145 -19.84 -3.14 -3.97
C VAL A 145 -20.37 -1.82 -4.55
N PRO A 146 -19.85 -0.64 -4.15
CA PRO A 146 -20.25 0.64 -4.72
C PRO A 146 -19.90 0.73 -6.20
N ALA A 147 -20.73 1.41 -6.99
CA ALA A 147 -20.56 1.52 -8.43
C ALA A 147 -19.43 2.46 -8.87
N ASP A 148 -19.11 3.43 -8.02
CA ASP A 148 -18.16 4.51 -8.26
C ASP A 148 -16.85 4.31 -7.46
N LEU A 149 -16.66 3.15 -6.83
CA LEU A 149 -15.42 2.79 -6.15
C LEU A 149 -14.24 2.84 -7.13
N ASP A 150 -13.15 3.51 -6.76
CA ASP A 150 -11.95 3.54 -7.58
C ASP A 150 -11.29 2.16 -7.58
N LEU A 151 -11.12 1.60 -8.78
CA LEU A 151 -10.56 0.26 -8.96
C LEU A 151 -9.04 0.27 -9.17
N LYS A 152 -8.42 1.45 -9.22
CA LYS A 152 -6.97 1.60 -9.39
C LYS A 152 -6.15 0.79 -8.37
N PRO A 153 -6.50 0.75 -7.07
CA PRO A 153 -5.82 -0.09 -6.08
C PRO A 153 -5.69 -1.55 -6.50
N TYR A 154 -6.80 -2.16 -6.94
CA TYR A 154 -6.87 -3.58 -7.29
C TYR A 154 -6.18 -3.89 -8.63
N ARG A 155 -6.17 -2.91 -9.54
CA ARG A 155 -5.44 -3.01 -10.81
C ARG A 155 -3.93 -3.06 -10.57
N ASP A 156 -3.43 -2.17 -9.72
CA ASP A 156 -1.99 -2.01 -9.47
C ASP A 156 -1.44 -3.12 -8.55
N TYR A 157 -2.30 -3.77 -7.74
CA TYR A 157 -1.97 -4.99 -6.98
C TYR A 157 -2.17 -6.30 -7.76
N HIS A 158 -2.58 -6.23 -9.04
CA HIS A 158 -2.77 -7.41 -9.89
C HIS A 158 -3.80 -8.43 -9.33
N ASP A 159 -4.83 -7.97 -8.60
CA ASP A 159 -5.82 -8.86 -7.96
C ASP A 159 -7.05 -9.09 -8.88
N TYR A 160 -6.84 -9.87 -9.94
CA TYR A 160 -7.81 -10.05 -11.03
C TYR A 160 -9.04 -10.86 -10.65
N ASP A 161 -8.86 -11.90 -9.84
CA ASP A 161 -9.96 -12.72 -9.34
C ASP A 161 -10.92 -11.88 -8.48
N LEU A 162 -10.35 -10.95 -7.70
CA LEU A 162 -11.11 -10.00 -6.91
C LEU A 162 -11.87 -9.00 -7.79
N LEU A 163 -11.21 -8.42 -8.80
CA LEU A 163 -11.86 -7.52 -9.76
C LEU A 163 -13.03 -8.18 -10.50
N GLN A 164 -12.90 -9.45 -10.90
CA GLN A 164 -13.98 -10.18 -11.58
C GLN A 164 -15.16 -10.45 -10.64
N ARG A 165 -14.91 -10.74 -9.36
CA ARG A 165 -15.97 -10.88 -8.35
C ARG A 165 -16.67 -9.54 -8.08
N MET A 166 -15.91 -8.45 -8.00
CA MET A 166 -16.48 -7.11 -7.83
C MET A 166 -17.44 -6.78 -8.98
N GLU A 167 -17.07 -7.05 -10.24
CA GLU A 167 -17.92 -6.77 -11.41
C GLU A 167 -19.31 -7.41 -11.32
N GLN A 168 -19.40 -8.61 -10.75
CA GLN A 168 -20.67 -9.34 -10.58
C GLN A 168 -21.59 -8.69 -9.52
N HIS A 169 -21.00 -7.95 -8.58
CA HIS A 169 -21.67 -7.42 -7.39
C HIS A 169 -21.66 -5.88 -7.30
N ILE A 170 -21.16 -5.20 -8.33
CA ILE A 170 -21.30 -3.75 -8.48
C ILE A 170 -22.78 -3.41 -8.60
N GLN A 171 -23.25 -2.54 -7.72
CA GLN A 171 -24.60 -1.99 -7.84
C GLN A 171 -24.70 -1.19 -9.15
N ARG A 172 -25.47 -1.68 -10.12
CA ARG A 172 -25.59 -1.01 -11.42
C ARG A 172 -26.38 0.29 -11.28
N THR A 173 -25.68 1.41 -11.21
CA THR A 173 -26.27 2.73 -11.47
C THR A 173 -26.42 2.92 -12.99
N PRO A 174 -27.61 3.29 -13.52
CA PRO A 174 -27.79 3.55 -14.94
C PRO A 174 -26.82 4.64 -15.43
N GLY A 175 -25.98 4.33 -16.42
CA GLY A 175 -25.05 5.27 -17.06
C GLY A 175 -23.56 5.12 -16.70
N LEU A 176 -23.20 4.67 -15.49
CA LEU A 176 -21.79 4.48 -15.09
C LEU A 176 -21.24 3.10 -15.49
N GLY A 177 -22.11 2.08 -15.55
CA GLY A 177 -21.71 0.69 -15.76
C GLY A 177 -21.10 0.40 -17.13
N ALA A 178 -21.45 1.14 -18.19
CA ALA A 178 -20.97 0.85 -19.54
C ALA A 178 -19.51 1.29 -19.78
N LYS A 179 -19.13 2.46 -19.24
CA LYS A 179 -17.75 2.96 -19.33
C LYS A 179 -16.82 2.12 -18.45
N LEU A 180 -17.24 1.84 -17.22
CA LEU A 180 -16.50 1.01 -16.28
C LEU A 180 -16.33 -0.44 -16.81
N ALA A 181 -17.38 -1.05 -17.35
CA ALA A 181 -17.30 -2.38 -17.97
C ALA A 181 -16.42 -2.39 -19.23
N GLY A 182 -16.45 -1.32 -20.04
CA GLY A 182 -15.55 -1.16 -21.19
C GLY A 182 -14.08 -1.09 -20.78
N GLU A 183 -13.77 -0.28 -19.76
CA GLU A 183 -12.43 -0.15 -19.20
C GLU A 183 -11.95 -1.46 -18.58
N LEU A 184 -12.77 -2.14 -17.75
CA LEU A 184 -12.46 -3.46 -17.18
C LEU A 184 -12.22 -4.51 -18.27
N LYS A 185 -13.04 -4.54 -19.32
CA LYS A 185 -12.88 -5.48 -20.44
C LYS A 185 -11.60 -5.22 -21.24
N SER A 186 -11.26 -3.94 -21.47
CA SER A 186 -10.02 -3.54 -22.14
C SER A 186 -8.79 -3.91 -21.30
N TYR A 187 -8.87 -3.74 -19.98
CA TYR A 187 -7.82 -4.09 -19.04
C TYR A 187 -7.63 -5.61 -18.92
N ALA A 188 -8.72 -6.37 -18.81
CA ALA A 188 -8.68 -7.83 -18.82
C ALA A 188 -8.12 -8.40 -20.14
N ALA A 189 -8.30 -7.70 -21.26
CA ALA A 189 -7.69 -8.07 -22.54
C ALA A 189 -6.18 -7.81 -22.57
N ALA A 190 -5.73 -6.60 -22.19
CA ALA A 190 -4.31 -6.25 -22.14
C ALA A 190 -3.52 -7.15 -21.17
N PHE A 191 -4.14 -7.58 -20.07
CA PHE A 191 -3.48 -8.46 -19.10
C PHE A 191 -3.40 -9.93 -19.56
N ARG A 192 -4.41 -10.45 -20.27
CA ARG A 192 -4.31 -11.78 -20.92
C ARG A 192 -3.11 -11.83 -21.86
N GLU A 193 -2.89 -10.76 -22.61
CA GLU A 193 -1.74 -10.63 -23.50
C GLU A 193 -0.42 -10.63 -22.71
N GLN A 194 -0.32 -9.89 -21.60
CA GLN A 194 0.87 -9.86 -20.76
C GLN A 194 1.16 -11.21 -20.09
N HIS A 195 0.15 -11.88 -19.52
CA HIS A 195 0.31 -13.20 -18.91
C HIS A 195 0.69 -14.27 -19.95
N GLU A 196 0.11 -14.21 -21.15
CA GLU A 196 0.53 -15.07 -22.25
C GLU A 196 1.98 -14.81 -22.68
N LEU A 197 2.43 -13.55 -22.67
CA LEU A 197 3.82 -13.20 -22.95
C LEU A 197 4.75 -13.74 -21.86
N GLU A 198 4.42 -13.57 -20.58
CA GLU A 198 5.20 -14.11 -19.46
C GLU A 198 5.27 -15.63 -19.50
N HIS A 199 4.17 -16.32 -19.81
CA HIS A 199 4.15 -17.77 -20.00
C HIS A 199 4.99 -18.20 -21.21
N ARG A 200 4.95 -17.44 -22.32
CA ARG A 200 5.81 -17.67 -23.48
C ARG A 200 7.29 -17.48 -23.13
N HIS A 201 7.64 -16.44 -22.38
CA HIS A 201 9.01 -16.21 -21.91
C HIS A 201 9.48 -17.31 -20.94
N ALA A 202 8.66 -17.70 -19.96
CA ALA A 202 8.99 -18.75 -19.01
C ALA A 202 9.15 -20.13 -19.68
N THR A 203 8.32 -20.45 -20.67
CA THR A 203 8.44 -21.68 -21.45
C THR A 203 9.66 -21.67 -22.37
N HIS A 204 9.99 -20.52 -22.96
CA HIS A 204 11.18 -20.34 -23.78
C HIS A 204 12.48 -20.44 -22.95
N ASP A 205 12.51 -19.86 -21.76
CA ASP A 205 13.62 -19.95 -20.81
C ASP A 205 13.78 -21.37 -20.24
N ALA A 206 12.67 -22.05 -19.94
CA ALA A 206 12.69 -23.45 -19.54
C ALA A 206 13.20 -24.37 -20.66
N ALA A 207 12.83 -24.09 -21.92
CA ALA A 207 13.32 -24.81 -23.09
C ALA A 207 14.82 -24.54 -23.35
N ALA A 208 15.27 -23.29 -23.18
CA ALA A 208 16.69 -22.92 -23.29
C ALA A 208 17.55 -23.59 -22.20
N ARG A 209 17.07 -23.61 -20.95
CA ARG A 209 17.74 -24.33 -19.84
C ARG A 209 17.80 -25.84 -20.06
N LYS A 210 16.74 -26.46 -20.59
CA LYS A 210 16.75 -27.88 -20.97
C LYS A 210 17.70 -28.19 -22.13
N ARG A 211 17.87 -27.28 -23.09
CA ARG A 211 18.85 -27.41 -24.18
C ARG A 211 20.28 -27.25 -23.69
N ALA A 212 20.56 -26.30 -22.79
CA ALA A 212 21.86 -26.13 -22.15
C ALA A 212 22.26 -27.35 -21.28
N ALA A 213 21.31 -27.96 -20.58
CA ALA A 213 21.54 -29.17 -19.79
C ALA A 213 21.80 -30.44 -20.62
N LYS A 214 21.45 -30.44 -21.91
CA LYS A 214 21.68 -31.56 -22.85
C LYS A 214 22.92 -31.38 -23.74
N ALA A 215 23.63 -30.25 -23.64
CA ALA A 215 24.85 -30.04 -24.39
C ALA A 215 25.99 -30.90 -23.80
N PRO A 216 26.67 -31.76 -24.59
CA PRO A 216 27.75 -32.58 -24.07
C PRO A 216 28.92 -31.71 -23.63
N ALA A 217 29.42 -31.94 -22.42
CA ALA A 217 30.56 -31.23 -21.84
C ALA A 217 31.79 -31.37 -22.76
N ALA A 218 32.17 -30.27 -23.41
CA ALA A 218 33.40 -30.20 -24.19
C ALA A 218 34.60 -30.47 -23.27
N LYS A 219 35.33 -31.56 -23.55
CA LYS A 219 36.52 -32.02 -22.83
C LYS A 219 37.57 -30.90 -22.72
N LYS A 220 37.78 -30.34 -21.53
CA LYS A 220 38.97 -29.52 -21.22
C LYS A 220 40.17 -30.45 -21.11
N LYS A 221 41.14 -30.30 -22.03
CA LYS A 221 42.49 -30.90 -21.94
C LYS A 221 43.23 -30.39 -20.69
N PRO A 222 43.98 -31.22 -19.97
CA PRO A 222 44.74 -30.77 -18.80
C PRO A 222 46.02 -30.03 -19.24
N ALA A 223 46.16 -28.78 -18.82
CA ALA A 223 47.41 -28.03 -18.95
C ALA A 223 48.32 -28.30 -17.73
N ALA A 224 49.60 -28.51 -18.04
CA ALA A 224 50.64 -29.02 -17.15
C ALA A 224 51.00 -28.10 -15.97
N LYS A 225 51.42 -28.75 -14.87
CA LYS A 225 52.10 -28.18 -13.70
C LYS A 225 53.25 -27.24 -14.11
N LYS A 226 53.25 -26.01 -13.60
CA LYS A 226 54.48 -25.30 -13.22
C LYS A 226 54.34 -24.69 -11.81
N THR A 227 55.34 -25.01 -11.02
CA THR A 227 55.63 -24.67 -9.63
C THR A 227 55.72 -23.16 -9.38
N ALA A 228 55.14 -22.68 -8.27
CA ALA A 228 55.50 -21.38 -7.68
C ALA A 228 55.83 -21.55 -6.20
N ARG A 229 57.05 -21.14 -5.86
CA ARG A 229 57.70 -21.18 -4.55
C ARG A 229 56.93 -20.38 -3.49
N ALA A 230 57.00 -20.90 -2.27
CA ALA A 230 56.61 -20.21 -1.05
C ALA A 230 57.57 -19.07 -0.69
N SER A 231 57.00 -17.92 -0.31
CA SER A 231 57.63 -16.96 0.62
C SER A 231 56.57 -15.99 1.17
N VAL A 232 56.02 -16.29 2.35
CA VAL A 232 55.32 -15.29 3.18
C VAL A 232 56.02 -15.25 4.53
N ALA A 233 56.82 -14.21 4.73
CA ALA A 233 57.44 -13.88 6.00
C ALA A 233 56.58 -12.84 6.74
N LYS A 234 55.99 -13.30 7.84
CA LYS A 234 56.04 -12.71 9.19
C LYS A 234 55.55 -11.25 9.37
N ALA A 235 54.37 -11.11 9.98
CA ALA A 235 54.00 -9.93 10.74
C ALA A 235 53.61 -10.34 12.18
N ALA A 236 54.51 -10.10 13.15
CA ALA A 236 54.16 -9.95 14.56
C ALA A 236 55.32 -9.37 15.39
N ARG A 237 55.01 -8.22 16.02
CA ARG A 237 55.59 -7.63 17.26
C ARG A 237 56.97 -6.97 17.21
N ARG A 238 56.98 -5.69 17.59
CA ARG A 238 57.80 -5.09 18.68
C ARG A 238 57.22 -3.68 18.98
N THR A 239 56.52 -3.47 20.09
CA THR A 239 56.94 -3.22 21.49
C THR A 239 57.00 -1.72 21.82
N ALA A 240 56.38 -1.40 22.95
CA ALA A 240 56.34 -0.13 23.64
C ALA A 240 57.71 0.50 23.90
N ARG A 241 57.71 1.83 23.95
CA ARG A 241 58.38 2.59 25.02
C ARG A 241 57.65 3.91 25.23
#